data_AF-A0A7V9Z2A1-F1
#
_entry.id   AF-A0A7V9Z2A1-F1
#
_cell.length_a   1.000
_cell.length_b   1.000
_cell.length_c   1.000
_cell.angle_alpha   90.00
_cell.angle_beta   90.00
_cell.angle_gamma   90.00
#
_symmetry.space_group_name_H-M   'P 1'
#
loop_
_entity.id
_entity.type
_entity.pdbx_description
1 polymer ?
#
loop_
_entity_poly.entity_id
_entity_poly.type
_entity_poly.pdbx_seq_one_letter_code
_entity_poly.pdbx_strand_id
1 'polypeptide(L)'
;MQQTNRSIPRPLVRANQWFIVISVVATWLSGQEWLLALPLGAGLLGLFFGFNPVMRFAKLFLRKHPSEYVPEDADQQQFNQVIAVVCLSVGLMSYLAH
;
A
#
# COMPACT_ATOMS: atom_id res chain seq x y z
N MET A 1 -26.12 -8.11 7.89
CA MET A 1 -24.80 -8.23 8.53
C MET A 1 -24.34 -6.82 8.87
N GLN A 2 -24.13 -6.48 10.14
CA GLN A 2 -23.64 -5.15 10.52
C GLN A 2 -22.21 -5.00 10.03
N GLN A 3 -21.99 -4.25 8.96
CA GLN A 3 -20.65 -3.81 8.57
C GLN A 3 -20.19 -2.83 9.63
N THR A 4 -19.39 -3.29 10.59
CA THR A 4 -18.58 -2.39 11.40
C THR A 4 -17.62 -1.71 10.44
N ASN A 5 -17.93 -0.48 10.00
CA ASN A 5 -17.05 0.33 9.17
C ASN A 5 -15.70 0.48 9.89
N ARG A 6 -14.77 -0.41 9.57
CA ARG A 6 -13.41 -0.37 10.09
C ARG A 6 -12.76 0.81 9.42
N SER A 7 -12.30 1.77 10.21
CA SER A 7 -11.59 2.92 9.70
C SER A 7 -10.10 2.74 9.85
N ILE A 8 -9.36 3.22 8.84
CA ILE A 8 -7.90 3.26 8.84
C ILE A 8 -7.50 4.74 8.91
N PRO A 9 -6.57 5.14 9.80
CA PRO A 9 -6.08 6.51 9.82
C PRO A 9 -5.52 6.89 8.43
N ARG A 10 -6.06 7.95 7.82
CA ARG A 10 -5.68 8.41 6.48
C ARG A 10 -4.16 8.59 6.27
N PRO A 11 -3.35 9.04 7.27
CA PRO A 11 -1.90 9.11 7.10
C PRO A 11 -1.23 7.76 6.78
N LEU A 12 -1.76 6.64 7.29
CA LEU A 12 -1.21 5.31 7.01
C LEU A 12 -1.48 4.90 5.57
N VAL A 13 -2.68 5.16 5.08
CA VAL A 13 -3.07 4.92 3.68
C VAL A 13 -2.17 5.74 2.75
N ARG A 14 -1.97 7.02 3.07
CA ARG A 14 -1.07 7.90 2.31
C ARG A 14 0.38 7.45 2.34
N ALA A 15 0.88 6.97 3.48
CA ALA A 15 2.24 6.44 3.57
C ALA A 15 2.44 5.24 2.63
N ASN A 16 1.48 4.32 2.59
CA ASN A 16 1.49 3.19 1.66
C ASN A 16 1.41 3.64 0.19
N GLN A 17 0.55 4.61 -0.14
CA GLN A 17 0.44 5.17 -1.48
C GLN A 17 1.74 5.87 -1.93
N TRP A 18 2.34 6.68 -1.06
CA TRP A 18 3.62 7.32 -1.34
C TRP A 18 4.75 6.30 -1.50
N PHE A 19 4.76 5.22 -0.71
CA PHE A 19 5.72 4.14 -0.87
C PHE A 19 5.61 3.49 -2.26
N ILE A 20 4.40 3.24 -2.74
CA ILE A 20 4.15 2.75 -4.12
C ILE A 20 4.70 3.75 -5.14
N VAL A 21 4.30 5.03 -5.05
CA VAL A 21 4.72 6.08 -6.00
C VAL A 21 6.24 6.23 -6.05
N ILE A 22 6.89 6.31 -4.88
CA ILE A 22 8.35 6.44 -4.79
C ILE A 22 9.04 5.22 -5.38
N SER A 23 8.53 4.00 -5.12
CA SER A 23 9.11 2.77 -5.68
C SER A 23 9.00 2.72 -7.20
N VAL A 24 7.86 3.16 -7.77
CA VAL A 24 7.68 3.25 -9.23
C VAL A 24 8.63 4.27 -9.85
N VAL A 25 8.71 5.47 -9.27
CA VAL A 25 9.62 6.53 -9.74
C VAL A 25 11.08 6.07 -9.63
N ALA A 26 11.46 5.45 -8.52
CA ALA A 26 12.81 4.92 -8.32
C ALA A 26 13.14 3.82 -9.34
N THR A 27 12.18 2.95 -9.66
CA THR A 27 12.31 1.94 -10.72
C THR A 27 12.59 2.59 -12.07
N TRP A 28 11.82 3.62 -12.45
CA TRP A 28 12.03 4.34 -13.71
C TRP A 28 13.38 5.05 -13.78
N LEU A 29 13.82 5.68 -12.69
CA LEU A 29 15.06 6.45 -12.67
C LEU A 29 16.32 5.57 -12.61
N SER A 30 16.27 4.45 -11.90
CA SER A 30 17.42 3.57 -11.68
C SER A 30 17.48 2.38 -12.62
N GLY A 31 16.37 2.04 -13.27
CA GLY A 31 16.21 0.79 -14.02
C GLY A 31 16.10 -0.45 -13.14
N GLN A 32 16.06 -0.32 -11.81
CA GLN A 32 15.98 -1.45 -10.88
C GLN A 32 14.52 -1.88 -10.66
N GLU A 33 14.08 -2.86 -11.44
CA GLU A 33 12.71 -3.40 -11.46
C GLU A 33 12.31 -4.09 -10.15
N TRP A 34 13.27 -4.70 -9.44
CA TRP A 34 13.02 -5.38 -8.18
C TRP A 34 12.47 -4.45 -7.09
N LEU A 35 12.64 -3.13 -7.23
CA LEU A 35 12.06 -2.13 -6.34
C LEU A 35 10.51 -2.20 -6.32
N LEU A 36 9.87 -2.60 -7.43
CA LEU A 36 8.42 -2.82 -7.49
C LEU A 36 7.97 -4.02 -6.66
N ALA A 37 8.85 -4.99 -6.41
CA ALA A 37 8.53 -6.16 -5.59
C ALA A 37 8.26 -5.77 -4.13
N LEU A 38 8.85 -4.67 -3.63
CA LEU A 38 8.64 -4.19 -2.27
C LEU A 38 7.19 -3.72 -2.01
N PRO A 39 6.63 -2.74 -2.76
CA PRO A 39 5.23 -2.36 -2.60
C PRO A 39 4.27 -3.47 -3.01
N LEU A 40 4.62 -4.31 -4.00
CA LEU A 40 3.82 -5.46 -4.39
C LEU A 40 3.68 -6.45 -3.21
N GLY A 41 4.80 -6.83 -2.59
CA GLY A 41 4.83 -7.71 -1.42
C GLY A 41 4.04 -7.13 -0.25
N ALA A 42 4.23 -5.85 0.06
CA ALA A 42 3.47 -5.17 1.11
C ALA A 42 1.94 -5.17 0.83
N GLY A 43 1.57 -4.96 -0.44
CA GLY A 43 0.18 -5.00 -0.88
C GLY A 43 -0.45 -6.38 -0.81
N LEU A 44 0.27 -7.42 -1.28
CA LEU A 44 -0.17 -8.82 -1.20
C LEU A 44 -0.33 -9.26 0.26
N LEU A 45 0.61 -8.90 1.14
CA LEU A 45 0.49 -9.20 2.55
C LEU A 45 -0.74 -8.52 3.18
N GLY A 46 -1.03 -7.28 2.75
CA GLY A 46 -2.23 -6.55 3.14
C GLY A 46 -3.53 -7.24 2.68
N LEU A 47 -3.59 -7.69 1.43
CA LEU A 47 -4.78 -8.33 0.86
C LEU A 47 -5.04 -9.74 1.43
N PHE A 48 -4.01 -10.57 1.54
CA PHE A 48 -4.18 -11.98 1.94
C PHE A 48 -4.17 -12.19 3.45
N PHE A 49 -3.41 -11.39 4.20
CA PHE A 49 -3.22 -11.58 5.65
C PHE A 49 -3.74 -10.42 6.49
N GLY A 50 -4.27 -9.35 5.88
CA GLY A 50 -4.65 -8.14 6.60
C GLY A 50 -3.47 -7.40 7.22
N PHE A 51 -2.23 -7.75 6.81
CA PHE A 51 -1.00 -7.21 7.36
C PHE A 51 -0.24 -6.45 6.28
N ASN A 52 -0.33 -5.13 6.27
CA ASN A 52 0.52 -4.30 5.42
C ASN A 52 1.74 -3.80 6.24
N PRO A 53 2.96 -4.27 5.95
CA PRO A 53 4.16 -3.91 6.73
C PRO A 53 4.47 -2.41 6.65
N VAL A 54 4.21 -1.76 5.51
CA VAL A 54 4.44 -0.32 5.31
C VAL A 54 3.51 0.49 6.23
N MET A 55 2.21 0.15 6.25
CA MET A 55 1.26 0.80 7.15
C MET A 55 1.58 0.50 8.63
N ARG A 56 2.02 -0.72 8.96
CA ARG A 56 2.39 -1.09 10.33
C ARG A 56 3.61 -0.31 10.82
N PHE A 57 4.61 -0.15 9.96
CA PHE A 57 5.79 0.65 10.25
C PHE A 57 5.44 2.14 10.34
N ALA A 58 4.66 2.67 9.39
CA ALA A 58 4.18 4.05 9.40
C ALA A 58 3.37 4.39 10.66
N LYS A 59 2.68 3.41 11.25
CA LYS A 59 1.94 3.57 12.52
C LYS A 59 2.84 4.02 13.68
N LEU A 60 4.11 3.63 13.68
CA LEU A 60 5.09 4.02 14.71
C LEU A 60 5.41 5.51 14.67
N PHE A 61 5.11 6.19 13.56
CA PHE A 61 5.40 7.62 13.36
C PHE A 61 4.15 8.51 13.52
N LEU A 62 3.00 7.93 13.89
CA LEU A 62 1.83 8.72 14.24
C LEU A 62 2.11 9.53 15.51
N ARG A 63 1.85 10.84 15.44
CA ARG A 63 2.05 11.76 16.58
C ARG A 63 0.85 11.81 17.52
N LYS A 64 -0.32 11.41 17.03
CA LYS A 64 -1.59 11.40 17.77
C LYS A 64 -2.11 9.98 17.88
N HIS A 65 -3.08 9.76 18.76
CA HIS A 65 -3.76 8.48 18.82
C HIS A 65 -4.46 8.18 17.47
N PRO A 66 -4.46 6.93 16.96
CA PRO A 66 -5.06 6.59 15.67
C PRO A 66 -6.49 7.09 15.47
N SER A 67 -7.29 7.15 16.54
CA SER A 67 -8.69 7.62 16.50
C SER A 67 -8.84 9.13 16.31
N GLU A 68 -7.77 9.92 16.48
CA GLU A 68 -7.79 11.38 16.30
C GLU A 68 -7.54 11.81 14.85
N TYR A 69 -7.12 10.87 14.00
CA TYR A 69 -6.94 11.14 12.58
C TYR A 69 -8.25 10.98 11.81
N VAL A 70 -8.37 11.71 10.71
CA VAL A 70 -9.47 11.52 9.76
C VAL A 70 -9.46 10.06 9.29
N PRO A 71 -10.57 9.33 9.49
CA PRO A 71 -10.67 7.95 9.06
C PRO A 71 -10.80 7.87 7.54
N GLU A 72 -10.14 6.88 6.96
CA GLU A 72 -10.43 6.36 5.64
C GLU A 72 -11.21 5.05 5.77
N ASP A 73 -12.16 4.83 4.87
CA ASP A 73 -12.94 3.61 4.82
C ASP A 73 -12.05 2.42 4.41
N ALA A 74 -12.10 1.31 5.18
CA ALA A 74 -11.25 0.14 4.91
C ALA A 74 -11.60 -0.56 3.59
N ASP A 75 -12.86 -0.59 3.18
CA ASP A 75 -13.27 -1.25 1.93
C ASP A 75 -12.78 -0.41 0.73
N GLN A 76 -12.86 0.92 0.84
CA GLN A 76 -12.26 1.83 -0.13
C GLN A 76 -10.73 1.68 -0.21
N GLN A 77 -10.07 1.51 0.94
CA GLN A 77 -8.64 1.26 0.99
C GLN A 77 -8.28 -0.08 0.34
N GLN A 78 -9.05 -1.15 0.59
CA GLN A 78 -8.84 -2.46 -0.01
C GLN A 78 -9.04 -2.43 -1.53
N PHE A 79 -10.08 -1.74 -2.02
CA PHE A 79 -10.31 -1.56 -3.46
C PHE A 79 -9.10 -0.90 -4.13
N ASN A 80 -8.59 0.19 -3.56
CA ASN A 80 -7.40 0.87 -4.06
C ASN A 80 -6.15 -0.01 -3.98
N GLN A 81 -6.04 -0.84 -2.94
CA GLN A 81 -4.92 -1.78 -2.77
C GLN A 81 -4.95 -2.89 -3.83
N VAL A 82 -6.13 -3.40 -4.20
CA VAL A 82 -6.29 -4.39 -5.28
C VAL A 82 -5.81 -3.81 -6.61
N ILE A 83 -6.26 -2.60 -6.96
CA ILE A 83 -5.81 -1.93 -8.19
C ILE A 83 -4.28 -1.77 -8.18
N ALA A 84 -3.71 -1.30 -7.06
CA ALA A 84 -2.27 -1.15 -6.94
C ALA A 84 -1.52 -2.47 -7.12
N VAL A 85 -1.98 -3.56 -6.50
CA VAL A 85 -1.36 -4.90 -6.65
C VAL A 85 -1.43 -5.38 -8.10
N VAL A 86 -2.57 -5.23 -8.77
CA VAL A 86 -2.72 -5.60 -10.19
C VAL A 86 -1.75 -4.80 -11.06
N CYS A 87 -1.73 -3.47 -10.92
CA CYS A 87 -0.85 -2.61 -11.71
C CYS A 87 0.64 -2.89 -11.44
N LEU A 88 1.03 -3.08 -10.18
CA LEU A 88 2.43 -3.42 -9.82
C LEU A 88 2.83 -4.79 -10.36
N SER A 89 1.93 -5.78 -10.32
CA SER A 89 2.17 -7.12 -10.85
C SER A 89 2.38 -7.06 -12.36
N VAL A 90 1.49 -6.39 -13.10
CA VAL A 90 1.60 -6.21 -14.55
C VAL A 90 2.87 -5.44 -14.90
N GLY A 91 3.17 -4.35 -14.18
CA GLY A 91 4.39 -3.57 -14.38
C GLY A 91 5.66 -4.42 -14.20
N LEU A 92 5.75 -5.16 -13.08
CA LEU A 92 6.91 -6.02 -12.81
C LEU A 92 7.04 -7.16 -13.83
N MET A 93 5.94 -7.83 -14.19
CA MET A 93 5.95 -8.87 -15.23
C MET A 93 6.38 -8.33 -16.58
N SER A 94 6.02 -7.09 -16.92
CA SER A 94 6.43 -6.44 -18.17
C SER A 94 7.94 -6.24 -18.26
N TYR A 95 8.63 -5.98 -17.13
CA TYR A 95 10.09 -5.93 -17.09
C TYR A 95 10.72 -7.31 -17.25
N LEU A 96 10.11 -8.36 -16.69
CA LEU A 96 10.62 -9.73 -16.78
C LEU A 96 10.37 -10.41 -18.14
N ALA A 97 9.37 -9.93 -18.89
CA ALA A 97 8.99 -10.46 -20.19
C ALA A 97 9.74 -9.80 -21.36
N HIS A 98 10.60 -8.81 -21.09
CA HIS A 98 11.39 -8.08 -22.07
C HIS A 98 12.87 -8.42 -21.91
#